data_AF-A0A0F9UN68-F1
#
_entry.id   AF-A0A0F9UN68-F1
#
_cell.length_a   1.000
_cell.length_b   1.000
_cell.length_c   1.000
_cell.angle_alpha   90.00
_cell.angle_beta   90.00
_cell.angle_gamma   90.00
#
_symmetry.space_group_name_H-M   'P 1'
#
loop_
_entity.id
_entity.type
_entity.pdbx_description
1 polymer ?
#
loop_
_entity_poly.entity_id
_entity_poly.type
_entity_poly.pdbx_seq_one_letter_code
_entity_poly.pdbx_strand_id
1 'polypeptide(L)'
;MTSNSDIILISDVKDKLKKENTFEENIKVAMHEAKNNWLVVDPNDQFRGAVGALGLFYGEGTEEFERIKQEMKVLNSLSVMGSIPVDFQALSDNLDTNLKPCELRKIWDEAK
;
A
#
# COMPACT_ATOMS: atom_id res chain seq x y z
N MET A 1 -3.00 8.58 14.63
CA MET A 1 -3.96 9.61 14.18
C MET A 1 -3.60 9.94 12.75
N THR A 2 -4.49 9.67 11.79
CA THR A 2 -4.32 10.12 10.41
C THR A 2 -4.38 11.64 10.39
N SER A 3 -3.38 12.28 9.79
CA SER A 3 -3.34 13.73 9.66
C SER A 3 -4.37 14.18 8.60
N ASN A 4 -4.87 15.41 8.67
CA ASN A 4 -5.77 15.94 7.63
C ASN A 4 -5.10 15.95 6.24
N SER A 5 -3.78 16.08 6.18
CA SER A 5 -2.98 15.97 4.96
C SER A 5 -2.98 14.56 4.37
N ASP A 6 -3.06 13.50 5.20
CA ASP A 6 -3.15 12.12 4.70
C ASP A 6 -4.46 11.88 3.95
N ILE A 7 -5.56 12.45 4.44
CA ILE A 7 -6.89 12.31 3.81
C ILE A 7 -6.90 12.99 2.43
N ILE A 8 -6.30 14.17 2.33
CA ILE A 8 -6.17 14.92 1.06
C ILE A 8 -5.32 14.12 0.08
N LEU A 9 -4.15 13.63 0.51
CA LEU A 9 -3.28 12.80 -0.31
C LEU A 9 -4.00 11.56 -0.83
N ILE A 10 -4.72 10.84 0.03
CA ILE A 10 -5.47 9.65 -0.35
C ILE A 10 -6.51 9.97 -1.44
N SER A 11 -7.24 11.09 -1.29
CA SER A 11 -8.22 11.52 -2.28
C SER A 11 -7.56 11.88 -3.60
N ASP A 12 -6.51 12.70 -3.56
CA ASP A 12 -5.78 13.15 -4.76
C ASP A 12 -5.21 11.99 -5.55
N VAL A 13 -4.59 11.02 -4.87
CA VAL A 13 -4.02 9.83 -5.51
C VAL A 13 -5.13 8.94 -6.06
N LYS A 14 -6.21 8.73 -5.32
CA LYS A 14 -7.35 7.89 -5.77
C LYS A 14 -7.96 8.42 -7.07
N ASP A 15 -8.05 9.74 -7.24
CA ASP A 15 -8.59 10.37 -8.44
C ASP A 15 -7.72 10.17 -9.70
N LYS A 16 -6.46 9.73 -9.53
CA LYS A 16 -5.56 9.38 -10.63
C LYS A 16 -5.68 7.92 -11.07
N LEU A 17 -6.29 7.07 -10.24
CA LEU A 17 -6.48 5.65 -10.51
C LEU A 17 -7.65 5.43 -11.48
N LYS A 18 -7.51 4.42 -12.33
CA LYS A 18 -8.45 4.16 -13.41
C LYS A 18 -8.85 2.69 -13.47
N LYS A 19 -10.11 2.41 -13.76
CA LYS A 19 -10.62 1.01 -13.78
C LYS A 19 -10.15 0.25 -15.01
N GLU A 20 -9.80 0.95 -16.08
CA GLU A 20 -9.23 0.38 -17.30
C GLU A 20 -7.75 -0.01 -17.17
N ASN A 21 -7.04 0.52 -16.17
CA ASN A 21 -5.66 0.14 -15.90
C ASN A 21 -5.61 -1.25 -15.26
N THR A 22 -4.51 -1.96 -15.51
CA THR A 22 -4.17 -3.15 -14.75
C THR A 22 -3.89 -2.82 -13.29
N PHE A 23 -3.99 -3.82 -12.42
CA PHE A 23 -3.72 -3.66 -11.00
C PHE A 23 -2.30 -3.10 -10.75
N GLU A 24 -1.30 -3.66 -11.44
CA GLU A 24 0.10 -3.26 -11.35
C GLU A 24 0.35 -1.83 -11.87
N GLU A 25 -0.35 -1.41 -12.92
CA GLU A 25 -0.30 -0.02 -13.41
C GLU A 25 -0.87 0.96 -12.40
N ASN A 26 -2.01 0.64 -11.78
CA ASN A 26 -2.60 1.47 -10.74
C ASN A 26 -1.69 1.57 -9.51
N ILE A 27 -0.96 0.50 -9.13
CA ILE A 27 0.04 0.59 -8.06
C ILE A 27 1.14 1.59 -8.46
N LYS A 28 1.69 1.49 -9.67
CA LYS A 28 2.73 2.42 -10.14
C LYS A 28 2.26 3.86 -10.13
N VAL A 29 1.04 4.11 -10.62
CA VAL A 29 0.41 5.44 -10.58
C VAL A 29 0.28 5.92 -9.14
N ALA A 30 -0.25 5.09 -8.23
CA ALA A 30 -0.42 5.47 -6.84
C ALA A 30 0.91 5.87 -6.17
N MET A 31 1.96 5.07 -6.38
CA MET A 31 3.28 5.33 -5.80
C MET A 31 3.93 6.58 -6.39
N HIS A 32 3.82 6.79 -7.70
CA HIS A 32 4.34 7.98 -8.38
C HIS A 32 3.64 9.27 -7.89
N GLU A 33 2.31 9.27 -7.87
CA GLU A 33 1.53 10.45 -7.49
C GLU A 33 1.72 10.80 -6.02
N ALA A 34 1.89 9.81 -5.15
CA ALA A 34 2.15 10.06 -3.74
C ALA A 34 3.56 10.59 -3.48
N LYS A 35 4.60 10.08 -4.15
CA LYS A 35 5.98 10.60 -4.03
C LYS A 35 6.09 12.05 -4.48
N ASN A 36 5.37 12.40 -5.54
CA ASN A 36 5.37 13.74 -6.12
C ASN A 36 4.32 14.66 -5.48
N ASN A 37 3.66 14.24 -4.41
CA ASN A 37 2.71 15.08 -3.71
C ASN A 37 3.42 16.24 -2.99
N TRP A 38 2.93 17.45 -3.20
CA TRP A 38 3.53 18.68 -2.67
C TRP A 38 3.16 18.96 -1.20
N LEU A 39 2.05 18.40 -0.72
CA LEU A 39 1.49 18.67 0.60
C LEU A 39 2.09 17.75 1.67
N VAL A 40 2.34 16.49 1.33
CA VAL A 40 2.90 15.48 2.23
C VAL A 40 4.35 15.22 1.83
N VAL A 41 5.28 15.55 2.72
CA VAL A 41 6.73 15.42 2.46
C VAL A 41 7.39 14.26 3.20
N ASP A 42 6.71 13.67 4.19
CA ASP A 42 7.23 12.49 4.89
C ASP A 42 7.05 11.24 4.00
N PRO A 43 8.13 10.50 3.67
CA PRO A 43 8.03 9.34 2.77
C PRO A 43 7.13 8.22 3.30
N ASN A 44 7.00 8.04 4.62
CA ASN A 44 6.12 7.02 5.18
C ASN A 44 4.66 7.46 5.07
N ASP A 45 4.37 8.74 5.28
CA ASP A 45 3.02 9.29 5.11
C ASP A 45 2.60 9.22 3.64
N GLN A 46 3.51 9.54 2.72
CA GLN A 46 3.30 9.39 1.27
C GLN A 46 2.99 7.93 0.90
N PHE A 47 3.81 6.97 1.35
CA PHE A 47 3.59 5.56 1.08
C PHE A 47 2.24 5.06 1.65
N ARG A 48 1.91 5.42 2.90
CA ARG A 48 0.62 5.07 3.51
C ARG A 48 -0.55 5.68 2.73
N GLY A 49 -0.41 6.91 2.24
CA GLY A 49 -1.41 7.57 1.41
C GLY A 49 -1.64 6.84 0.08
N ALA A 50 -0.57 6.42 -0.60
CA ALA A 50 -0.66 5.62 -1.82
C ALA A 50 -1.41 4.30 -1.60
N VAL A 51 -1.04 3.57 -0.55
CA VAL A 51 -1.68 2.29 -0.20
C VAL A 51 -3.14 2.49 0.22
N GLY A 52 -3.43 3.54 1.00
CA GLY A 52 -4.79 3.91 1.39
C GLY A 52 -5.68 4.23 0.19
N ALA A 53 -5.14 4.97 -0.79
CA ALA A 53 -5.84 5.28 -2.03
C ALA A 53 -6.18 4.02 -2.83
N LEU A 54 -5.23 3.09 -2.97
CA LEU A 54 -5.46 1.79 -3.62
C LEU A 54 -6.54 0.98 -2.90
N GLY A 55 -6.47 0.89 -1.57
CA GLY A 55 -7.47 0.20 -0.76
C GLY A 55 -8.88 0.78 -0.95
N LEU A 56 -9.01 2.10 -0.97
CA LEU A 56 -10.30 2.78 -1.19
C LEU A 56 -10.77 2.76 -2.66
N PHE A 57 -9.88 2.53 -3.61
CA PHE A 57 -10.20 2.43 -5.03
C PHE A 57 -10.79 1.06 -5.38
N TYR A 58 -10.15 -0.01 -4.91
CA TYR A 58 -10.62 -1.38 -5.15
C TYR A 58 -11.76 -1.77 -4.21
N GLY A 59 -11.74 -1.30 -2.96
CA GLY A 59 -12.79 -1.55 -1.97
C GLY A 59 -12.72 -2.94 -1.33
N GLU A 60 -13.32 -3.08 -0.15
CA GLU A 60 -13.30 -4.34 0.60
C GLU A 60 -13.97 -5.49 -0.17
N GLY A 61 -13.38 -6.69 -0.09
CA GLY A 61 -13.93 -7.90 -0.68
C GLY A 61 -13.52 -8.16 -2.14
N THR A 62 -12.73 -7.29 -2.76
CA THR A 62 -12.09 -7.59 -4.05
C THR A 62 -10.79 -8.36 -3.87
N GLU A 63 -10.37 -9.10 -4.89
CA GLU A 63 -9.09 -9.82 -4.89
C GLU A 63 -7.93 -8.84 -4.71
N GLU A 64 -7.97 -7.69 -5.39
CA GLU A 64 -6.96 -6.64 -5.31
C GLU A 64 -6.83 -6.06 -3.89
N PHE A 65 -7.95 -5.85 -3.21
CA PHE A 65 -7.95 -5.35 -1.84
C PHE A 65 -7.34 -6.37 -0.87
N GLU A 66 -7.69 -7.64 -0.99
CA GLU A 66 -7.11 -8.68 -0.13
C GLU A 66 -5.60 -8.87 -0.40
N ARG A 67 -5.15 -8.73 -1.66
CA ARG A 67 -3.71 -8.71 -2.00
C ARG A 67 -2.99 -7.57 -1.27
N ILE A 68 -3.51 -6.34 -1.35
CA ILE A 68 -2.93 -5.16 -0.67
C ILE A 68 -2.90 -5.37 0.85
N LYS A 69 -4.00 -5.84 1.42
CA LYS A 69 -4.16 -6.07 2.87
C LYS A 69 -3.20 -7.14 3.38
N GLN A 70 -3.03 -8.23 2.65
CA GLN A 70 -2.07 -9.28 2.99
C GLN A 70 -0.64 -8.74 3.00
N GLU A 71 -0.25 -7.96 1.99
CA GLU A 71 1.08 -7.39 1.94
C GLU A 71 1.32 -6.37 3.06
N MET A 72 0.32 -5.56 3.40
CA MET A 72 0.42 -4.66 4.56
C MET A 72 0.55 -5.39 5.89
N LYS A 73 -0.09 -6.56 6.04
CA LYS A 73 0.09 -7.42 7.23
C LYS A 73 1.53 -7.91 7.35
N VAL A 74 2.16 -8.29 6.23
CA VAL A 74 3.58 -8.66 6.19
C VAL A 74 4.46 -7.47 6.56
N LEU A 75 4.27 -6.32 5.90
CA LEU A 75 5.08 -5.11 6.12
C LEU A 75 4.98 -4.61 7.58
N ASN A 76 3.77 -4.60 8.15
CA ASN A 76 3.59 -4.23 9.55
C ASN A 76 4.30 -5.19 10.50
N SER A 77 4.24 -6.50 10.24
CA SER A 77 4.92 -7.49 11.08
C SER A 77 6.44 -7.33 11.05
N LEU A 78 7.01 -6.98 9.89
CA LEU A 78 8.43 -6.67 9.75
C LEU A 78 8.82 -5.35 10.43
N SER A 79 7.95 -4.34 10.43
CA SER A 79 8.22 -3.07 11.10
C SER A 79 8.34 -3.19 12.63
N VAL A 80 7.71 -4.20 13.24
CA VAL A 80 7.77 -4.50 14.68
C VAL A 80 9.08 -5.21 15.10
N MET A 81 9.91 -5.64 14.14
CA MET A 81 11.19 -6.32 14.39
C MET A 81 12.21 -5.50 15.19
N GLY A 82 12.00 -4.20 15.37
CA GLY A 82 12.89 -3.37 16.19
C GLY A 82 12.92 -3.74 17.68
N SER A 83 11.99 -4.57 18.19
CA SER A 83 11.92 -4.88 19.63
C SER A 83 11.41 -6.27 20.03
N ILE A 84 10.81 -7.05 19.12
CA ILE A 84 10.23 -8.38 19.44
C ILE A 84 10.59 -9.38 18.32
N PRO A 85 11.05 -10.61 18.66
CA PRO A 85 11.28 -11.66 17.67
C PRO A 85 9.97 -12.02 16.96
N VAL A 86 9.98 -11.93 15.63
CA VAL A 86 8.84 -12.25 14.77
C VAL A 86 8.79 -13.76 14.52
N ASP A 87 7.62 -14.35 14.74
CA ASP A 87 7.35 -15.74 14.38
C ASP A 87 7.01 -15.83 12.88
N PHE A 88 8.02 -16.17 12.08
CA PHE A 88 7.89 -16.32 10.64
C PHE A 88 6.99 -17.51 10.24
N GLN A 89 6.88 -18.54 11.10
CA GLN A 89 6.02 -19.68 10.85
C GLN A 89 4.56 -19.27 11.01
N ALA A 90 4.23 -18.61 12.12
CA ALA A 90 2.89 -18.08 12.34
C ALA A 90 2.48 -17.06 11.25
N LEU A 91 3.41 -16.26 10.74
CA LEU A 91 3.18 -15.40 9.59
C LEU A 91 2.84 -16.21 8.35
N SER A 92 3.66 -17.20 7.99
CA SER A 92 3.45 -18.05 6.81
C SER A 92 2.09 -18.77 6.85
N ASP A 93 1.69 -19.29 8.01
CA ASP A 93 0.42 -20.02 8.17
C ASP A 93 -0.82 -19.11 8.03
N ASN A 94 -0.61 -17.79 8.14
CA ASN A 94 -1.66 -16.76 8.09
C ASN A 94 -1.67 -15.97 6.77
N LEU A 95 -0.87 -16.38 5.79
CA LEU A 95 -0.83 -15.82 4.44
C LEU A 95 -1.69 -16.70 3.52
N ASP A 96 -2.57 -16.07 2.74
CA ASP A 96 -3.25 -16.78 1.67
C ASP A 96 -2.24 -16.99 0.52
N THR A 97 -1.87 -18.24 0.27
CA THR A 97 -0.91 -18.60 -0.79
C THR A 97 -1.51 -18.51 -2.18
N ASN A 98 -2.82 -18.35 -2.31
CA ASN A 98 -3.50 -18.19 -3.61
C ASN A 98 -3.42 -16.74 -4.11
N LEU A 99 -3.17 -15.78 -3.22
CA LEU A 99 -3.02 -14.37 -3.57
C LEU A 99 -1.60 -14.10 -4.06
N LYS A 100 -1.50 -13.55 -5.28
CA LYS A 100 -0.21 -13.13 -5.84
C LYS A 100 0.33 -11.92 -5.05
N PRO A 101 1.62 -11.90 -4.69
CA PRO A 101 2.25 -10.71 -4.13
C PRO A 101 2.03 -9.48 -5.03
N CYS A 102 1.93 -8.30 -4.42
CA CYS A 102 1.75 -7.04 -5.15
C CYS A 102 3.01 -6.15 -5.14
N GLU A 103 4.05 -6.55 -4.41
CA GLU A 103 5.40 -5.96 -4.42
C GLU A 103 5.40 -4.45 -4.12
N LEU A 104 4.48 -3.98 -3.26
CA LEU A 104 4.23 -2.57 -2.94
C LEU A 104 5.52 -1.84 -2.56
N ARG A 105 6.36 -2.45 -1.71
CA ARG A 105 7.59 -1.81 -1.25
C ARG A 105 8.62 -1.68 -2.36
N LYS A 106 8.75 -2.70 -3.20
CA LYS A 106 9.69 -2.67 -4.34
C LYS A 106 9.25 -1.64 -5.38
N ILE A 107 7.97 -1.63 -5.74
CA ILE A 107 7.42 -0.65 -6.69
C ILE A 107 7.54 0.76 -6.11
N TRP A 108 7.35 0.94 -4.80
CA TRP A 108 7.64 2.20 -4.13
C TRP A 108 9.10 2.61 -4.31
N ASP A 109 10.07 1.75 -4.03
CA ASP A 109 11.49 2.10 -4.16
C ASP A 109 11.88 2.44 -5.62
N GLU A 110 11.21 1.82 -6.61
CA GLU A 110 11.41 2.06 -8.04
C GLU A 110 10.67 3.31 -8.59
N ALA A 111 9.62 3.77 -7.92
CA ALA A 111 8.86 4.95 -8.35
C ALA A 111 9.76 6.19 -8.29
N LYS A 112 9.91 6.89 -9.42
CA LYS A 112 10.73 8.11 -9.54
C LYS A 112 9.85 9.35 -9.62
#